data_AF-A0A351SVY6-F1
#
_entry.id   AF-A0A351SVY6-F1
#
_cell.length_a   1.000
_cell.length_b   1.000
_cell.length_c   1.000
_cell.angle_alpha   90.00
_cell.angle_beta   90.00
_cell.angle_gamma   90.00
#
_symmetry.space_group_name_H-M   'P 1'
#
loop_
_entity.id
_entity.type
_entity.pdbx_description
1 polymer ?
#
loop_
_entity_poly.entity_id
_entity_poly.type
_entity_poly.pdbx_seq_one_letter_code
_entity_poly.pdbx_strand_id
1 'polypeptide(L)'
;MVKPFWVDQGRSVFEIGLVPTTFGIILSVAGALSGGAFISRYGTFRGVWVLGLLQAVSNLGYALVAWASLGRFGLYGASVFESFSGGLGTAAFLAFLMNVCQKEHATIQYAFLSSIFSLTG
;
A
#
# COMPACT_ATOMS: atom_id res chain seq x y z
N MET A 1 2.61 7.52 -7.19
CA MET A 1 2.57 8.85 -7.87
C MET A 1 2.55 10.04 -6.89
N VAL A 2 2.98 9.88 -5.62
CA VAL A 2 2.80 10.92 -4.60
C VAL A 2 3.74 12.13 -4.78
N LYS A 3 5.01 11.87 -5.11
CA LYS A 3 6.05 12.91 -5.17
C LYS A 3 5.81 13.98 -6.24
N PRO A 4 5.45 13.65 -7.51
CA PRO A 4 5.16 14.67 -8.53
C PRO A 4 3.95 15.55 -8.17
N PHE A 5 2.88 14.97 -7.63
CA PHE A 5 1.66 15.70 -7.29
C PHE A 5 1.89 16.78 -6.22
N TRP A 6 2.83 16.55 -5.29
CA TRP A 6 3.17 17.56 -4.28
C TRP A 6 4.11 18.65 -4.81
N VAL A 7 4.96 18.30 -5.78
CA VAL A 7 5.80 19.28 -6.50
C VAL A 7 4.93 20.23 -7.30
N ASP A 8 3.90 19.71 -8.00
CA ASP A 8 2.94 20.52 -8.77
C ASP A 8 2.08 21.44 -7.89
N GLN A 9 1.90 21.11 -6.61
CA GLN A 9 1.21 21.93 -5.61
C GLN A 9 2.11 22.98 -4.93
N GLY A 10 3.37 23.12 -5.36
CA GLY A 10 4.31 24.13 -4.86
C GLY A 10 4.72 23.96 -3.39
N ARG A 11 4.71 22.72 -2.87
CA ARG A 11 5.06 22.44 -1.47
C ARG A 11 6.58 22.31 -1.28
N SER A 12 7.06 22.62 -0.07
CA SER A 12 8.49 22.59 0.21
C SER A 12 9.04 21.16 0.11
N VAL A 13 10.25 21.02 -0.41
CA VAL A 13 10.95 19.72 -0.53
C VAL A 13 11.06 19.02 0.84
N PHE A 14 11.07 19.78 1.93
CA PHE A 14 11.08 19.26 3.29
C PHE A 14 9.73 18.64 3.71
N GLU A 15 8.59 19.27 3.40
CA GLU A 15 7.26 18.70 3.65
C GLU A 15 7.03 17.44 2.79
N ILE A 16 7.50 17.46 1.54
CA ILE A 16 7.44 16.31 0.61
C ILE A 16 8.36 15.18 1.07
N GLY A 17 9.51 15.50 1.66
CA GLY A 17 10.42 14.51 2.23
C GLY A 17 9.82 13.84 3.47
N LEU A 18 9.31 14.62 4.41
CA LEU A 18 8.88 14.08 5.71
C LEU A 18 7.59 13.26 5.65
N VAL A 19 6.58 13.72 4.91
CA VAL A 19 5.24 13.15 5.07
C VAL A 19 5.03 11.90 4.22
N PRO A 20 5.09 11.94 2.88
CA PRO A 20 4.90 10.74 2.09
C PRO A 20 6.08 9.76 2.16
N THR A 21 7.26 10.19 2.62
CA THR A 21 8.41 9.27 2.78
C THR A 21 8.53 8.74 4.20
N THR A 22 8.79 9.56 5.21
CA THR A 22 9.00 9.05 6.59
C THR A 22 7.71 8.53 7.20
N PHE A 23 6.65 9.34 7.21
CA PHE A 23 5.35 8.89 7.73
C PHE A 23 4.74 7.81 6.84
N GLY A 24 4.88 7.91 5.52
CA GLY A 24 4.42 6.88 4.59
C GLY A 24 5.03 5.51 4.85
N ILE A 25 6.35 5.42 5.11
CA ILE A 25 7.00 4.15 5.47
C ILE A 25 6.44 3.60 6.78
N ILE A 26 6.32 4.41 7.83
CA ILE A 26 5.79 3.97 9.12
C ILE A 26 4.36 3.44 8.96
N LEU A 27 3.53 4.16 8.21
CA LEU A 27 2.14 3.78 7.93
C LEU A 27 2.03 2.53 7.06
N SER A 28 2.93 2.36 6.09
CA SER A 28 2.98 1.15 5.26
C SER A 28 3.38 -0.07 6.09
N VAL A 29 4.36 0.07 7.00
CA VAL A 29 4.71 -1.01 7.94
C VAL A 29 3.53 -1.33 8.87
N ALA A 30 2.87 -0.32 9.43
CA ALA A 30 1.68 -0.51 10.27
C ALA A 30 0.53 -1.17 9.48
N GLY A 31 0.33 -0.77 8.23
CA GLY A 31 -0.61 -1.37 7.29
C GLY A 31 -0.27 -2.84 7.01
N ALA A 32 0.98 -3.15 6.74
CA ALA A 32 1.41 -4.53 6.47
C ALA A 32 1.20 -5.44 7.69
N LEU A 33 1.52 -4.97 8.90
CA LEU A 33 1.31 -5.71 10.14
C LEU A 33 -0.18 -5.95 10.43
N SER A 34 -1.00 -4.90 10.31
CA SER A 34 -2.44 -5.00 10.52
C SER A 34 -3.13 -5.87 9.45
N GLY A 35 -2.67 -5.80 8.20
CA GLY A 35 -3.13 -6.65 7.10
C GLY A 35 -2.77 -8.11 7.33
N GLY A 36 -1.53 -8.39 7.73
CA GLY A 36 -1.08 -9.71 8.12
C GLY A 36 -1.92 -10.30 9.26
N ALA A 37 -2.21 -9.51 10.29
CA ALA A 37 -3.08 -9.92 11.40
C ALA A 37 -4.52 -10.22 10.92
N PHE A 38 -5.07 -9.39 10.02
CA PHE A 38 -6.38 -9.59 9.43
C PHE A 38 -6.44 -10.89 8.60
N ILE A 39 -5.45 -11.13 7.75
CA ILE A 39 -5.35 -12.34 6.92
C ILE A 39 -5.21 -13.59 7.79
N SER A 40 -4.40 -13.53 8.85
CA SER A 40 -4.23 -14.64 9.80
C SER A 40 -5.57 -15.03 10.46
N ARG A 41 -6.44 -14.06 10.72
CA ARG A 41 -7.74 -14.29 11.36
C ARG A 41 -8.88 -14.67 10.40
N TYR A 42 -8.93 -14.07 9.21
CA TYR A 42 -10.06 -14.21 8.27
C TYR A 42 -9.75 -15.05 7.03
N GLY A 43 -8.50 -15.50 6.88
CA GLY A 43 -8.03 -16.33 5.78
C GLY A 43 -7.55 -15.51 4.57
N THR A 44 -6.61 -16.11 3.82
CA THR A 44 -5.92 -15.47 2.68
C THR A 44 -6.86 -15.00 1.59
N PHE A 45 -7.83 -15.83 1.18
CA PHE A 45 -8.72 -15.49 0.05
C PHE A 45 -9.59 -14.26 0.34
N ARG A 46 -10.18 -14.17 1.55
CA ARG A 46 -10.96 -13.00 1.96
C ARG A 46 -10.06 -11.78 2.18
N GLY A 47 -8.87 -11.98 2.71
CA GLY A 47 -7.88 -10.92 2.90
C GLY A 47 -7.48 -10.25 1.58
N VAL A 48 -7.21 -11.03 0.53
CA VAL A 48 -6.87 -10.50 -0.80
C VAL A 48 -8.00 -9.65 -1.37
N TRP A 49 -9.24 -10.14 -1.32
CA TRP A 49 -10.38 -9.40 -1.85
C TRP A 49 -10.67 -8.12 -1.08
N VAL A 50 -10.70 -8.17 0.25
CA VAL A 50 -11.04 -7.01 1.08
C VAL A 50 -9.92 -5.97 1.08
N LEU A 51 -8.67 -6.39 1.32
CA LEU A 51 -7.53 -5.48 1.40
C LEU A 51 -7.08 -4.98 0.03
N GLY A 52 -7.17 -5.83 -1.00
CA GLY A 52 -6.91 -5.44 -2.39
C GLY A 52 -7.94 -4.44 -2.91
N LEU A 53 -9.23 -4.62 -2.59
CA LEU A 53 -10.27 -3.65 -2.93
C LEU A 53 -10.05 -2.33 -2.19
N LEU A 54 -9.69 -2.37 -0.91
CA LEU A 54 -9.37 -1.17 -0.13
C LEU A 54 -8.18 -0.40 -0.73
N GLN A 55 -7.17 -1.12 -1.23
CA GLN A 55 -6.04 -0.53 -1.96
C GLN A 55 -6.43 0.04 -3.34
N ALA A 56 -7.40 -0.55 -4.03
CA ALA A 56 -7.93 0.05 -5.26
C ALA A 56 -8.69 1.35 -4.95
N VAL A 57 -9.45 1.38 -3.84
CA VAL A 57 -10.19 2.58 -3.39
C VAL A 57 -9.24 3.69 -2.93
N SER A 58 -8.07 3.37 -2.36
CA SER A 58 -7.09 4.39 -1.97
C SER A 58 -6.59 5.22 -3.17
N ASN A 59 -6.46 4.60 -4.34
CA ASN A 59 -6.13 5.31 -5.59
C ASN A 59 -7.23 6.29 -6.02
N LEU A 60 -8.50 5.98 -5.75
CA LEU A 60 -9.62 6.91 -5.99
C LEU A 60 -9.62 8.09 -5.00
N GLY A 61 -9.01 7.94 -3.82
CA GLY A 61 -8.85 9.01 -2.85
C GLY A 61 -8.08 10.21 -3.39
N TYR A 62 -7.03 9.98 -4.19
CA TYR A 62 -6.30 11.05 -4.86
C TYR A 62 -7.11 11.73 -5.97
N ALA A 63 -7.93 10.96 -6.71
CA ALA A 63 -8.84 11.52 -7.71
C ALA A 63 -9.88 12.44 -7.06
N LEU A 64 -10.42 12.06 -5.90
CA LEU A 64 -11.33 12.88 -5.11
C LEU A 64 -10.66 14.16 -4.56
N VAL A 65 -9.42 14.07 -4.08
CA VAL A 65 -8.67 15.26 -3.63
C VAL A 65 -8.41 16.23 -4.78
N ALA A 66 -8.10 15.72 -5.97
CA ALA A 66 -7.93 16.54 -7.16
C ALA A 66 -9.24 17.24 -7.59
N TRP A 67 -10.38 16.57 -7.45
CA TRP A 67 -11.68 17.12 -7.85
C TRP A 67 -12.26 18.12 -6.84
N ALA A 68 -12.12 17.85 -5.54
CA ALA A 68 -12.74 18.64 -4.48
C ALA A 68 -11.84 19.74 -3.90
N SER A 69 -10.66 19.97 -4.49
CA SER A 69 -9.67 21.00 -4.09
C SER A 69 -9.43 21.08 -2.58
N LEU A 70 -9.54 19.92 -1.90
CA LEU A 70 -9.24 19.81 -0.48
C LEU A 70 -7.78 20.23 -0.31
N GLY A 71 -7.56 21.35 0.38
CA GLY A 71 -6.23 21.92 0.58
C GLY A 71 -5.27 21.00 1.33
N ARG A 72 -4.30 21.56 2.06
CA ARG A 72 -3.22 20.79 2.72
C ARG A 72 -3.71 19.54 3.49
N PHE A 73 -4.81 19.64 4.21
CA PHE A 73 -5.35 18.54 5.01
C PHE A 73 -5.89 17.36 4.18
N GLY A 74 -6.49 17.62 3.00
CA GLY A 74 -6.97 16.55 2.12
C GLY A 74 -5.82 15.76 1.50
N LEU A 75 -4.76 16.47 1.11
CA LEU A 75 -3.54 15.87 0.58
C LEU A 75 -2.84 14.97 1.62
N TYR A 76 -2.74 15.45 2.87
CA TYR A 76 -2.19 14.66 3.98
C TYR A 76 -3.03 13.43 4.26
N GLY A 77 -4.36 13.56 4.33
CA GLY A 77 -5.28 12.45 4.57
C GLY A 77 -5.19 11.37 3.47
N ALA A 78 -5.18 11.79 2.20
CA ALA A 78 -5.05 10.84 1.08
C ALA A 78 -3.70 10.13 1.09
N SER A 79 -2.60 10.83 1.39
CA SER A 79 -1.27 10.23 1.44
C SER A 79 -1.10 9.23 2.59
N VAL A 80 -1.68 9.54 3.75
CA VAL A 80 -1.73 8.62 4.89
C VAL A 80 -2.55 7.37 4.53
N PHE A 81 -3.72 7.56 3.93
CA PHE A 81 -4.61 6.47 3.55
C PHE A 81 -4.00 5.57 2.47
N GLU A 82 -3.34 6.14 1.47
CA GLU A 82 -2.64 5.40 0.41
C GLU A 82 -1.45 4.62 0.97
N SER A 83 -0.62 5.25 1.81
CA SER A 83 0.54 4.56 2.41
C SER A 83 0.11 3.38 3.28
N PHE A 84 -0.93 3.57 4.11
CA PHE A 84 -1.47 2.52 4.96
C PHE A 84 -2.11 1.38 4.14
N SER A 85 -2.94 1.74 3.16
CA SER A 85 -3.59 0.77 2.28
C SER A 85 -2.58 0.01 1.41
N GLY A 86 -1.48 0.67 1.02
CA GLY A 86 -0.39 0.06 0.26
C GLY A 86 0.29 -1.05 1.04
N GLY A 87 0.53 -0.82 2.34
CA GLY A 87 0.99 -1.85 3.26
C GLY A 87 0.02 -3.03 3.39
N LEU A 88 -1.27 -2.74 3.56
CA LEU A 88 -2.34 -3.76 3.64
C LEU A 88 -2.39 -4.64 2.37
N GLY A 89 -2.41 -4.01 1.20
CA GLY A 89 -2.48 -4.70 -0.09
C GLY A 89 -1.25 -5.57 -0.35
N THR A 90 -0.06 -5.06 -0.02
CA THR A 90 1.20 -5.80 -0.17
C THR A 90 1.22 -7.04 0.73
N ALA A 91 0.81 -6.91 1.99
CA ALA A 91 0.70 -8.05 2.90
C ALA A 91 -0.30 -9.11 2.41
N ALA A 92 -1.45 -8.67 1.87
CA ALA A 92 -2.44 -9.56 1.28
C ALA A 92 -1.89 -10.34 0.09
N PHE A 93 -1.16 -9.67 -0.79
CA PHE A 93 -0.57 -10.29 -1.97
C PHE A 93 0.54 -11.29 -1.61
N LEU A 94 1.46 -10.93 -0.71
CA LEU A 94 2.53 -11.83 -0.24
C LEU A 94 1.95 -13.08 0.44
N ALA A 95 0.91 -12.92 1.28
CA ALA A 95 0.23 -14.05 1.90
C ALA A 95 -0.45 -14.97 0.86
N PHE A 96 -0.96 -14.41 -0.24
CA PHE A 96 -1.50 -15.18 -1.35
C PHE A 96 -0.42 -15.96 -2.10
N LEU A 97 0.69 -15.32 -2.44
CA LEU A 97 1.81 -16.01 -3.09
C LEU A 97 2.28 -17.21 -2.25
N MET A 98 2.38 -17.04 -0.93
CA MET A 98 2.77 -18.12 -0.04
C MET A 98 1.74 -19.26 0.03
N ASN A 99 0.45 -18.95 -0.18
CA ASN A 99 -0.61 -19.96 -0.24
C ASN A 99 -0.58 -20.76 -1.55
N VAL A 100 -0.19 -20.14 -2.66
CA VAL A 100 -0.07 -20.79 -3.99
C VAL A 100 1.18 -21.69 -4.07
N CYS A 101 2.22 -21.39 -3.28
CA CYS A 101 3.45 -22.17 -3.25
C CYS A 101 3.24 -23.58 -2.70
N GLN A 102 3.82 -24.58 -3.36
CA GLN A 102 3.83 -25.96 -2.88
C GLN A 102 4.80 -26.10 -1.71
N LYS A 103 4.38 -26.77 -0.63
CA LYS A 103 5.15 -26.91 0.61
C LYS A 103 6.55 -27.48 0.41
N GLU A 104 6.73 -28.34 -0.58
CA GLU A 104 7.99 -29.03 -0.89
C GLU A 104 9.07 -28.11 -1.52
N HIS A 105 8.64 -27.05 -2.23
CA HIS A 105 9.52 -26.09 -2.89
C HIS A 105 9.18 -24.63 -2.57
N ALA A 106 8.50 -24.41 -1.43
CA ALA A 106 7.87 -23.14 -1.10
C ALA A 106 8.86 -21.98 -1.08
N THR A 107 10.08 -22.19 -0.57
CA THR A 107 11.11 -21.16 -0.48
C THR A 107 11.53 -20.64 -1.86
N ILE A 108 11.75 -21.53 -2.83
CA ILE A 108 12.22 -21.16 -4.18
C ILE A 108 11.07 -20.52 -4.97
N GLN A 109 9.87 -21.12 -4.93
CA GLN A 109 8.69 -20.60 -5.63
C GLN A 109 8.30 -19.22 -5.09
N TYR A 110 8.31 -19.03 -3.77
CA TYR A 110 8.01 -17.75 -3.16
C TYR A 110 9.06 -16.69 -3.50
N ALA A 111 10.35 -17.03 -3.45
CA ALA A 111 11.42 -16.12 -3.83
C ALA A 111 11.27 -15.68 -5.29
N PHE A 112 11.00 -16.61 -6.21
CA PHE A 112 10.80 -16.30 -7.62
C PHE A 112 9.57 -15.41 -7.86
N LEU A 113 8.43 -15.74 -7.27
CA LEU A 113 7.20 -14.95 -7.36
C LEU A 113 7.36 -13.55 -6.75
N SER A 114 8.03 -13.46 -5.60
CA SER A 114 8.31 -12.18 -4.95
C SER A 114 9.27 -11.32 -5.77
N SER A 115 10.27 -11.91 -6.43
CA SER A 115 11.16 -11.16 -7.32
C SER A 115 10.42 -10.57 -8.52
N ILE A 116 9.49 -11.32 -9.12
CA ILE A 116 8.62 -10.80 -10.19
C ILE A 116 7.74 -9.66 -9.70
N PHE A 117 7.19 -9.78 -8.49
CA PHE A 117 6.41 -8.70 -7.88
C PHE A 117 7.26 -7.44 -7.66
N SER A 118 8.47 -7.57 -7.10
CA SER A 118 9.38 -6.43 -6.91
C SER A 118 9.86 -5.77 -8.20
N LEU A 119 9.75 -6.46 -9.35
CA LEU A 119 10.05 -5.88 -10.67
C LEU A 119 8.91 -5.02 -11.21
N THR A 120 7.67 -5.24 -10.74
CA THR A 120 6.46 -4.59 -11.28
C THR A 120 5.87 -3.53 -10.35
N GLY A 121 6.19 -3.56 -9.06
CA GLY A 121 5.76 -2.56 -8.06
C GLY A 121 6.75 -1.43 -7.87
#